data_AF-A0A4R5KIA7-F1
#
_entry.id   AF-A0A4R5KIA7-F1
#
_cell.length_a   1.000
_cell.length_b   1.000
_cell.length_c   1.000
_cell.angle_alpha   90.00
_cell.angle_beta   90.00
_cell.angle_gamma   90.00
#
_symmetry.space_group_name_H-M   'P 1'
#
loop_
_entity.id
_entity.type
_entity.pdbx_description
1 polymer ?
#
loop_
_entity_poly.entity_id
_entity_poly.type
_entity_poly.pdbx_seq_one_letter_code
_entity_poly.pdbx_strand_id
1 'polypeptide(L)'
;MSNLSVNRSEPEVGDRAVEITNLSPLVVRARLVFKAMVRIFAICILIQVFLAGLALFWNSAQWASHTGFARLLIIVSILILVISFIARLPLSLRLRSAGLIGIIILIAVSAILPSGIGYISALHPLLAIMLLRETISLARKADALTKP
;
A
#
# COMPACT_ATOMS: atom_id res chain seq x y z
N MET A 1 23.27 35.93 33.10
CA MET A 1 22.60 34.74 32.54
C MET A 1 22.01 35.13 31.19
N SER A 2 22.61 34.71 30.08
CA SER A 2 22.20 35.12 28.72
C SER A 2 21.12 34.19 28.18
N ASN A 3 19.93 34.75 27.91
CA ASN A 3 18.84 34.04 27.25
C ASN A 3 19.14 33.90 25.75
N LEU A 4 19.60 32.72 25.34
CA LEU A 4 19.63 32.32 23.93
C LEU A 4 18.20 31.91 23.52
N SER A 5 17.41 32.87 23.06
CA SER A 5 16.18 32.60 22.33
C SER A 5 16.54 32.07 20.94
N VAL A 6 16.52 30.74 20.79
CA VAL A 6 16.59 30.08 19.48
C VAL A 6 15.38 30.53 18.65
N ASN A 7 15.60 31.47 17.74
CA ASN A 7 14.60 31.91 16.78
C ASN A 7 14.36 30.77 15.77
N ARG A 8 13.36 29.95 16.05
CA ARG A 8 12.88 28.91 15.13
C ARG A 8 11.80 29.58 14.28
N SER A 9 12.21 30.26 13.21
CA SER A 9 11.29 30.83 12.22
C SER A 9 10.47 29.70 11.60
N GLU A 10 9.21 29.58 12.00
CA GLU A 10 8.25 28.71 11.32
C GLU A 10 8.10 29.22 9.88
N PRO A 11 8.14 28.32 8.86
CA PRO A 11 7.99 28.75 7.49
C PRO A 11 6.59 29.34 7.29
N GLU A 12 6.56 30.61 6.86
CA GLU A 12 5.34 31.38 6.60
C GLU A 12 4.40 30.61 5.67
N VAL A 13 3.10 30.80 5.88
CA VAL A 13 2.02 30.15 5.11
C VAL A 13 2.16 30.41 3.59
N GLY A 14 2.77 31.53 3.19
CA GLY A 14 3.08 31.86 1.80
C GLY A 14 4.11 30.92 1.16
N ASP A 15 5.14 30.50 1.90
CA ASP A 15 6.23 29.65 1.39
C ASP A 15 5.73 28.24 1.05
N ARG A 16 4.84 27.69 1.87
CA ARG A 16 4.17 26.40 1.60
C ARG A 16 3.25 26.45 0.38
N ALA A 17 2.57 27.58 0.14
CA ALA A 17 1.71 27.74 -1.03
C ALA A 17 2.50 27.85 -2.34
N VAL A 18 3.69 28.48 -2.30
CA VAL A 18 4.61 28.61 -3.45
C VAL A 18 5.32 27.29 -3.78
N GLU A 19 5.57 26.43 -2.78
CA GLU A 19 6.15 25.09 -3.00
C GLU A 19 5.15 24.14 -3.70
N ILE A 20 3.85 24.26 -3.41
CA ILE A 20 2.79 23.45 -4.03
C ILE A 20 2.59 23.82 -5.51
N THR A 21 2.80 25.09 -5.89
CA THR A 21 2.60 25.58 -7.27
C THR A 21 3.75 25.28 -8.23
N ASN A 22 4.92 24.82 -7.75
CA ASN A 22 6.10 24.51 -8.56
C ASN A 22 6.43 23.01 -8.68
N LEU A 23 5.45 22.12 -8.55
CA LEU A 23 5.67 20.69 -8.78
C LEU A 23 5.85 20.39 -10.27
N SER A 24 6.90 19.65 -10.62
CA SER A 24 7.13 19.27 -12.02
C SER A 24 5.96 18.41 -12.55
N PRO A 25 5.64 18.50 -13.85
CA PRO A 25 4.56 17.69 -14.46
C PRO A 25 4.71 16.19 -14.21
N LEU A 26 5.97 15.72 -14.09
CA LEU A 26 6.29 14.34 -13.76
C LEU A 26 5.78 13.94 -12.38
N VAL A 27 5.97 14.79 -11.36
CA VAL A 27 5.51 14.51 -9.99
C VAL A 27 3.98 14.43 -9.94
N VAL A 28 3.29 15.35 -10.64
CA VAL A 28 1.82 15.34 -10.73
C VAL A 28 1.32 14.07 -11.40
N ARG A 29 1.89 13.69 -12.55
CA ARG A 29 1.55 12.43 -13.24
C ARG A 29 1.86 11.21 -12.37
N ALA A 30 2.99 11.19 -11.67
CA ALA A 30 3.35 10.10 -10.76
C ALA A 30 2.35 9.96 -9.61
N ARG A 31 1.81 11.07 -9.08
CA ARG A 31 0.73 11.03 -8.07
C ARG A 31 -0.56 10.42 -8.62
N LEU A 32 -0.92 10.72 -9.88
CA LEU A 32 -2.08 10.10 -10.53
C LEU A 32 -1.86 8.60 -10.74
N VAL A 33 -0.70 8.21 -11.24
CA VAL A 33 -0.32 6.80 -11.41
C VAL A 33 -0.35 6.07 -10.07
N PHE A 34 0.22 6.64 -9.02
CA PHE A 34 0.18 6.09 -7.67
C PHE A 34 -1.26 5.76 -7.23
N LYS A 35 -2.17 6.73 -7.35
CA LYS A 35 -3.58 6.56 -6.99
C LYS A 35 -4.26 5.44 -7.78
N ALA A 36 -4.04 5.40 -9.10
CA ALA A 36 -4.59 4.35 -9.95
C ALA A 36 -4.05 2.98 -9.53
N MET A 37 -2.74 2.86 -9.29
CA MET A 37 -2.11 1.61 -8.88
C MET A 37 -2.64 1.10 -7.54
N VAL A 38 -2.81 1.96 -6.53
CA VAL A 38 -3.35 1.54 -5.22
C VAL A 38 -4.79 1.02 -5.35
N ARG A 39 -5.61 1.61 -6.23
CA ARG A 39 -6.98 1.11 -6.51
C ARG A 39 -6.97 -0.21 -7.26
N ILE A 40 -6.13 -0.34 -8.29
CA ILE A 40 -5.94 -1.60 -9.02
C ILE A 40 -5.49 -2.69 -8.05
N PHE A 41 -4.56 -2.38 -7.15
CA PHE A 41 -4.09 -3.31 -6.13
C PHE A 41 -5.21 -3.77 -5.19
N ALA A 42 -6.11 -2.88 -4.77
CA ALA A 42 -7.30 -3.28 -4.01
C ALA A 42 -8.19 -4.28 -4.77
N ILE A 43 -8.40 -4.05 -6.07
CA ILE A 43 -9.14 -4.98 -6.94
C ILE A 43 -8.41 -6.32 -7.05
N CYS A 44 -7.08 -6.32 -7.22
CA CYS A 44 -6.27 -7.55 -7.24
C CYS A 44 -6.40 -8.35 -5.94
N ILE A 45 -6.49 -7.69 -4.78
CA ILE A 45 -6.70 -8.37 -3.49
C ILE A 45 -8.09 -9.03 -3.46
N LEU A 46 -9.14 -8.34 -3.93
CA LEU A 46 -10.48 -8.93 -4.02
C LEU A 46 -10.50 -10.15 -4.95
N ILE A 47 -9.81 -10.07 -6.09
CA ILE A 47 -9.64 -11.22 -7.00
C ILE A 47 -8.95 -12.38 -6.28
N GLN A 48 -7.88 -12.13 -5.52
CA GLN A 48 -7.19 -13.18 -4.77
C GLN A 48 -8.10 -13.89 -3.76
N VAL A 49 -8.90 -13.12 -3.02
CA VAL A 49 -9.87 -13.66 -2.06
C VAL A 49 -10.94 -14.47 -2.77
N PHE A 50 -11.44 -13.98 -3.91
CA PHE A 50 -12.39 -14.71 -4.74
C PHE A 50 -11.82 -16.04 -5.26
N LEU A 51 -10.58 -16.04 -5.78
CA LEU A 51 -9.91 -17.25 -6.26
C LEU A 51 -9.69 -18.29 -5.15
N ALA A 52 -9.37 -17.85 -3.93
CA ALA A 52 -9.32 -18.74 -2.77
C ALA A 52 -10.71 -19.32 -2.46
N GLY A 53 -11.76 -18.51 -2.54
CA GLY A 53 -13.14 -18.95 -2.40
C GLY A 53 -13.54 -19.98 -3.45
N LEU A 54 -13.18 -19.80 -4.72
CA LEU A 54 -13.42 -20.80 -5.75
C LEU A 54 -12.71 -22.13 -5.45
N ALA A 55 -11.47 -22.06 -4.96
CA ALA A 55 -10.70 -23.25 -4.59
C ALA A 55 -11.30 -24.01 -3.39
N LEU A 56 -11.89 -23.29 -2.44
CA LEU A 56 -12.54 -23.86 -1.26
C LEU A 56 -13.94 -24.41 -1.55
N PHE A 57 -14.76 -23.69 -2.30
CA PHE A 57 -16.19 -23.95 -2.40
C PHE A 57 -16.64 -24.56 -3.73
N TRP A 58 -15.84 -24.47 -4.79
CA TRP A 58 -16.24 -24.96 -6.12
C TRP A 58 -15.31 -26.06 -6.66
N ASN A 59 -14.02 -25.78 -6.81
CA ASN A 59 -13.07 -26.71 -7.41
C ASN A 59 -11.65 -26.46 -6.88
N SER A 60 -11.09 -27.45 -6.18
CA SER A 60 -9.74 -27.37 -5.58
C SER A 60 -8.61 -27.14 -6.60
N ALA A 61 -8.81 -27.46 -7.88
CA ALA A 61 -7.83 -27.13 -8.93
C ALA A 61 -7.58 -25.61 -9.05
N GLN A 62 -8.52 -24.77 -8.58
CA GLN A 62 -8.38 -23.31 -8.58
C GLN A 62 -7.30 -22.78 -7.62
N TRP A 63 -6.72 -23.62 -6.74
CA TRP A 63 -5.52 -23.25 -5.99
C TRP A 63 -4.35 -22.87 -6.93
N ALA A 64 -4.27 -23.46 -8.12
CA ALA A 64 -3.28 -23.07 -9.13
C ALA A 64 -3.48 -21.61 -9.59
N SER A 65 -4.74 -21.19 -9.83
CA SER A 65 -5.08 -19.82 -10.18
C SER A 65 -4.76 -18.85 -9.03
N HIS A 66 -5.16 -19.19 -7.80
CA HIS A 66 -4.91 -18.36 -6.61
C HIS A 66 -3.40 -18.17 -6.33
N THR A 67 -2.61 -19.24 -6.40
CA THR A 67 -1.16 -19.17 -6.16
C THR A 67 -0.42 -18.52 -7.32
N GLY A 68 -0.85 -18.76 -8.56
CA GLY A 68 -0.28 -18.13 -9.75
C GLY A 68 -0.50 -16.61 -9.75
N PHE A 69 -1.71 -16.16 -9.42
CA PHE A 69 -2.06 -14.73 -9.40
C PHE A 69 -1.43 -13.96 -8.23
N ALA A 70 -1.06 -14.63 -7.13
CA ALA A 70 -0.38 -14.00 -5.99
C ALA A 70 0.91 -13.24 -6.37
N ARG A 71 1.59 -13.66 -7.44
CA ARG A 71 2.80 -12.98 -7.97
C ARG A 71 2.51 -11.55 -8.43
N LEU A 72 1.31 -11.28 -8.93
CA LEU A 72 0.92 -9.93 -9.34
C LEU A 72 0.81 -8.99 -8.13
N LEU A 73 0.35 -9.48 -6.97
CA LEU A 73 0.27 -8.64 -5.76
C LEU A 73 1.65 -8.15 -5.33
N ILE A 74 2.66 -9.02 -5.29
CA ILE A 74 4.00 -8.59 -4.88
C ILE A 74 4.59 -7.60 -5.88
N ILE A 75 4.46 -7.84 -7.18
CA ILE A 75 4.95 -6.93 -8.23
C ILE A 75 4.28 -5.56 -8.12
N VAL A 76 2.94 -5.51 -8.05
CA VAL A 76 2.19 -4.25 -7.98
C VAL A 76 2.52 -3.50 -6.69
N SER A 77 2.69 -4.17 -5.56
CA SER A 77 3.05 -3.53 -4.28
C SER A 77 4.45 -2.90 -4.30
N ILE A 78 5.43 -3.54 -4.96
CA ILE A 78 6.76 -2.97 -5.18
C ILE A 78 6.67 -1.72 -6.06
N LEU A 79 5.91 -1.79 -7.15
CA LEU A 79 5.71 -0.64 -8.02
C LEU A 79 5.03 0.53 -7.29
N ILE A 80 4.02 0.27 -6.45
CA ILE A 80 3.40 1.29 -5.59
C ILE A 80 4.45 1.96 -4.70
N LEU A 81 5.33 1.17 -4.08
CA LEU A 81 6.42 1.71 -3.25
C LEU A 81 7.36 2.59 -4.09
N VAL A 82 7.85 2.11 -5.23
CA VAL A 82 8.74 2.87 -6.12
C VAL A 82 8.09 4.19 -6.57
N ILE A 83 6.85 4.13 -7.07
CA ILE A 83 6.12 5.32 -7.52
C ILE A 83 5.91 6.31 -6.35
N SER A 84 5.77 5.85 -5.10
CA SER A 84 5.64 6.74 -3.95
C SER A 84 6.85 7.68 -3.75
N PHE A 85 8.05 7.23 -4.13
CA PHE A 85 9.26 8.06 -4.12
C PHE A 85 9.27 9.05 -5.29
N ILE A 86 8.94 8.58 -6.50
CA ILE A 86 8.89 9.41 -7.72
C ILE A 86 7.83 10.53 -7.57
N ALA A 87 6.68 10.20 -6.99
CA ALA A 87 5.59 11.12 -6.70
C ALA A 87 5.89 12.08 -5.53
N ARG A 88 7.08 11.98 -4.92
CA ARG A 88 7.55 12.75 -3.77
C ARG A 88 6.51 12.78 -2.64
N LEU A 89 5.90 11.63 -2.35
CA LEU A 89 4.89 11.52 -1.29
C LEU A 89 5.54 11.70 0.09
N PRO A 90 4.79 12.15 1.11
CA PRO A 90 5.30 12.25 2.48
C PRO A 90 5.76 10.88 3.00
N LEU A 91 6.74 10.88 3.91
CA LEU A 91 7.36 9.67 4.46
C LEU A 91 6.32 8.69 5.02
N SER A 92 5.27 9.20 5.67
CA SER A 92 4.18 8.40 6.22
C SER A 92 3.47 7.52 5.18
N LEU A 93 3.32 8.01 3.93
CA LEU A 93 2.72 7.22 2.85
C LEU A 93 3.71 6.23 2.24
N ARG A 94 5.00 6.59 2.17
CA ARG A 94 6.05 5.64 1.71
C ARG A 94 6.18 4.45 2.65
N LEU A 95 6.19 4.71 3.97
CA LEU A 95 6.21 3.65 4.98
C LEU A 95 4.96 2.77 4.92
N ARG A 96 3.79 3.36 4.65
CA ARG A 96 2.56 2.59 4.44
C ARG A 96 2.62 1.72 3.18
N SER A 97 3.18 2.21 2.08
CA SER A 97 3.43 1.42 0.86
C SER A 97 4.39 0.27 1.14
N ALA A 98 5.46 0.49 1.90
CA ALA A 98 6.37 -0.57 2.33
C ALA A 98 5.66 -1.59 3.26
N GLY A 99 4.77 -1.10 4.13
CA GLY A 99 3.91 -1.93 4.98
C GLY A 99 3.03 -2.91 4.19
N LEU A 100 2.56 -2.54 2.99
CA LEU A 100 1.81 -3.47 2.12
C LEU A 100 2.65 -4.70 1.75
N ILE A 101 3.93 -4.49 1.41
CA ILE A 101 4.87 -5.57 1.11
C ILE A 101 5.09 -6.44 2.36
N GLY A 102 5.28 -5.81 3.52
CA GLY A 102 5.40 -6.52 4.78
C GLY A 102 4.20 -7.43 5.07
N ILE A 103 2.98 -6.93 4.86
CA ILE A 103 1.77 -7.75 5.05
C ILE A 103 1.71 -8.90 4.03
N ILE A 104 2.06 -8.67 2.75
CA ILE A 104 2.14 -9.75 1.75
C ILE A 104 3.11 -10.86 2.18
N ILE A 105 4.27 -10.48 2.72
CA ILE A 105 5.25 -11.46 3.23
C ILE A 105 4.63 -12.27 4.38
N LEU A 106 3.95 -11.63 5.32
CA LEU A 106 3.26 -12.33 6.42
C LEU A 106 2.14 -13.26 5.91
N ILE A 107 1.39 -12.85 4.88
CA ILE A 107 0.39 -13.69 4.21
C ILE A 107 1.05 -14.93 3.59
N ALA A 108 2.19 -14.77 2.92
CA ALA A 108 2.92 -15.88 2.31
C ALA A 108 3.49 -16.84 3.37
N VAL A 109 4.09 -16.30 4.43
CA VAL A 109 4.61 -17.11 5.54
C VAL A 109 3.47 -17.90 6.18
N SER A 110 2.38 -17.25 6.57
CA SER A 110 1.23 -17.93 7.19
C SER A 110 0.60 -19.01 6.29
N ALA A 111 0.64 -18.85 4.96
CA ALA A 111 0.12 -19.86 4.03
C ALA A 111 0.95 -21.16 3.98
N ILE A 112 2.25 -21.12 4.31
CA ILE A 112 3.19 -22.23 4.12
C ILE A 112 3.46 -22.98 5.44
N LEU A 113 3.00 -22.45 6.57
CA LEU A 113 3.24 -23.06 7.88
C LEU A 113 2.58 -24.45 8.01
N PRO A 114 3.26 -25.43 8.64
CA PRO A 114 2.73 -26.78 8.84
C PRO A 114 1.43 -26.82 9.65
N SER A 115 0.59 -27.83 9.39
CA SER A 115 -0.69 -28.04 10.06
C SER A 115 -0.60 -28.19 11.59
N GLY A 116 0.56 -28.60 12.13
CA GLY A 116 0.81 -28.71 13.58
C GLY A 116 0.79 -27.38 14.35
N ILE A 117 0.87 -26.24 13.65
CA ILE A 117 0.68 -24.88 14.20
C ILE A 117 -0.49 -24.16 13.50
N GLY A 118 -1.50 -24.92 13.06
CA GLY A 118 -2.57 -24.48 12.14
C GLY A 118 -3.35 -23.23 12.57
N TYR A 119 -3.35 -22.85 13.85
CA TYR A 119 -3.92 -21.58 14.31
C TYR A 119 -3.16 -20.35 13.78
N ILE A 120 -1.85 -20.47 13.53
CA ILE A 120 -1.04 -19.41 12.90
C ILE A 120 -1.32 -19.36 11.40
N SER A 121 -1.50 -20.51 10.74
CA SER A 121 -1.89 -20.56 9.33
C SER A 121 -3.27 -19.93 9.10
N ALA A 122 -4.17 -20.04 10.08
CA ALA A 122 -5.47 -19.37 10.08
C ALA A 122 -5.39 -17.83 10.10
N LEU A 123 -4.21 -17.23 10.34
CA LEU A 123 -4.02 -15.78 10.20
C LEU A 123 -4.05 -15.30 8.75
N HIS A 124 -3.83 -16.18 7.78
CA HIS A 124 -3.74 -15.80 6.36
C HIS A 124 -4.94 -14.95 5.88
N PRO A 125 -6.21 -15.35 6.12
CA PRO A 125 -7.36 -14.54 5.73
C PRO A 125 -7.46 -13.21 6.51
N LEU A 126 -7.06 -13.19 7.79
CA LEU A 126 -7.07 -11.98 8.61
C LEU A 126 -6.05 -10.95 8.08
N LEU A 127 -4.88 -11.42 7.68
CA LEU A 127 -3.84 -10.60 7.06
C LEU A 127 -4.28 -10.10 5.67
N ALA A 128 -5.01 -10.89 4.89
CA ALA A 128 -5.60 -10.45 3.62
C ALA A 128 -6.63 -9.32 3.81
N ILE A 129 -7.49 -9.41 4.83
CA ILE A 129 -8.42 -8.33 5.21
C ILE A 129 -7.66 -7.08 5.66
N MET A 130 -6.61 -7.24 6.46
CA MET A 130 -5.74 -6.15 6.88
C MET A 130 -5.07 -5.47 5.68
N LEU A 131 -4.55 -6.24 4.73
CA LEU A 131 -3.96 -5.72 3.49
C LEU A 131 -4.97 -4.91 2.68
N LEU A 132 -6.19 -5.42 2.50
CA LEU A 132 -7.26 -4.71 1.81
C LEU A 132 -7.60 -3.39 2.53
N ARG A 133 -7.79 -3.43 3.84
CA ARG A 133 -8.11 -2.24 4.66
C ARG A 133 -7.02 -1.18 4.55
N GLU A 134 -5.75 -1.56 4.70
CA GLU A 134 -4.63 -0.63 4.57
C GLU A 134 -4.50 -0.07 3.15
N THR A 135 -4.77 -0.88 2.12
CA THR A 135 -4.78 -0.43 0.72
C THR A 135 -5.86 0.63 0.48
N ILE A 136 -7.10 0.40 0.95
CA ILE A 136 -8.17 1.38 0.82
C ILE A 136 -7.85 2.65 1.64
N SER A 137 -7.29 2.50 2.85
CA SER A 137 -6.82 3.62 3.67
C SER A 137 -5.77 4.46 2.93
N LEU A 138 -4.82 3.80 2.27
CA LEU A 138 -3.78 4.44 1.47
C LEU A 138 -4.36 5.19 0.26
N ALA A 139 -5.33 4.59 -0.44
CA ALA A 139 -6.02 5.24 -1.56
C ALA A 139 -6.73 6.53 -1.13
N ARG A 140 -7.49 6.49 -0.02
CA ARG A 140 -8.18 7.69 0.51
C ARG A 140 -7.22 8.80 0.90
N LYS A 141 -6.11 8.46 1.57
CA LYS A 141 -5.08 9.45 1.93
C LYS A 141 -4.38 10.04 0.72
N ALA A 142 -4.13 9.23 -0.31
CA ALA A 142 -3.58 9.71 -1.56
C ALA A 142 -4.53 10.69 -2.26
N ASP A 143 -5.85 10.49 -2.16
CA ASP A 143 -6.85 11.40 -2.71
C ASP A 143 -6.89 12.76 -2.00
N ALA A 144 -6.73 12.78 -0.68
CA ALA A 144 -6.65 14.01 0.09
C ALA A 144 -5.44 14.88 -0.28
N LEU A 145 -4.33 14.29 -0.75
CA LEU A 145 -3.11 15.02 -1.13
C LEU A 145 -3.22 15.82 -2.45
N THR A 146 -4.29 15.65 -3.21
CA THR A 146 -4.47 16.36 -4.49
C THR A 146 -5.76 17.17 -4.54
N LYS A 147 -6.47 17.34 -3.42
CA LYS A 147 -7.52 18.36 -3.36
C LYS A 147 -6.83 19.73 -3.31
N PRO A 148 -7.24 20.68 -4.17
CA PRO A 148 -6.76 22.06 -4.10
C PRO A 148 -7.14 22.71 -2.77
#